data_AF-A0A9N6Z0B0-F1
#
_entry.id   AF-A0A9N6Z0B0-F1
#
_cell.length_a   1.000
_cell.length_b   1.000
_cell.length_c   1.000
_cell.angle_alpha   90.00
_cell.angle_beta   90.00
_cell.angle_gamma   90.00
#
_symmetry.space_group_name_H-M   'P 1'
#
loop_
_entity.id
_entity.type
_entity.pdbx_description
1 polymer ?
#
loop_
_entity_poly.entity_id
_entity_poly.type
_entity_poly.pdbx_seq_one_letter_code
_entity_poly.pdbx_strand_id
1 'polypeptide(L)' 'MTDTPSLALRYVVCDACETVFALPDDPDEPDVCGRCGRRPLRELPDVRGSDAYFSP' A
#
# COMPACT_ATOMS: atom_id res chain seq x y z
N MET A 1 19.11 -18.72 -7.00
CA MET A 1 19.07 -17.51 -6.16
C MET A 1 17.61 -17.25 -5.90
N THR A 2 17.09 -17.72 -4.78
CA THR A 2 15.68 -17.49 -4.41
C THR A 2 15.64 -16.10 -3.84
N ASP A 3 15.18 -15.14 -4.64
CA ASP A 3 14.82 -13.82 -4.17
C ASP A 3 13.80 -14.03 -3.03
N THR A 4 14.22 -13.71 -1.81
CA THR A 4 13.31 -13.81 -0.67
C THR A 4 12.46 -12.56 -0.76
N PRO A 5 11.16 -12.67 -1.10
CA PRO A 5 10.33 -11.49 -1.26
C PRO A 5 10.43 -10.70 0.05
N SER A 6 10.80 -9.43 -0.08
CA SER A 6 10.85 -8.53 1.06
C SER A 6 9.48 -8.56 1.72
N LEU A 7 9.37 -9.03 2.96
CA LEU A 7 8.13 -9.02 3.75
C LEU A 7 7.67 -7.59 4.10
N ALA A 8 8.29 -6.57 3.51
CA ALA A 8 7.87 -5.20 3.60
C ALA A 8 6.57 -5.04 2.81
N LEU A 9 5.57 -4.47 3.46
CA LEU A 9 4.29 -4.11 2.85
C LEU A 9 4.27 -2.61 2.65
N ARG A 10 3.84 -2.18 1.46
CA ARG A 10 3.46 -0.79 1.18
C ARG A 10 1.94 -0.66 1.22
N TYR A 11 1.47 0.43 1.79
CA TYR A 11 0.04 0.75 1.81
C TYR A 11 -0.26 1.75 0.70
N VAL A 12 -1.21 1.43 -0.15
CA VAL A 12 -1.61 2.27 -1.29
C VAL A 12 -3.11 2.54 -1.25
N VAL A 13 -3.52 3.71 -1.72
CA VAL A 13 -4.93 4.09 -1.84
C VAL A 13 -5.28 4.40 -3.29
N CYS A 14 -6.47 3.98 -3.71
CA CYS A 14 -7.05 4.43 -4.97
C CYS A 14 -7.88 5.69 -4.71
N ASP A 15 -7.50 6.82 -5.27
CA ASP A 15 -8.28 8.08 -5.11
C ASP A 15 -9.66 8.01 -5.80
N ALA A 16 -9.88 7.07 -6.74
CA ALA A 16 -11.15 6.97 -7.46
C ALA A 16 -12.25 6.21 -6.69
N CYS A 17 -11.87 5.23 -5.87
CA CYS A 17 -12.80 4.41 -5.09
C CYS A 17 -12.47 4.37 -3.60
N GLU A 18 -11.53 5.22 -3.18
CA GLU A 18 -11.06 5.44 -1.80
C GLU A 18 -10.67 4.15 -1.06
N THR A 19 -10.29 3.11 -1.82
CA THR A 19 -9.97 1.80 -1.26
C THR A 19 -8.47 1.72 -0.98
N VAL A 20 -8.13 1.26 0.23
CA VAL A 20 -6.75 1.03 0.69
C VAL A 20 -6.37 -0.44 0.46
N PHE A 21 -5.17 -0.68 -0.05
CA PHE A 21 -4.58 -2.00 -0.26
C PHE A 21 -3.24 -2.07 0.47
N ALA A 22 -2.92 -3.26 1.01
CA ALA A 22 -1.61 -3.60 1.51
C ALA A 22 -0.97 -4.54 0.51
N LEU A 23 0.03 -4.05 -0.23
CA LEU A 23 0.71 -4.78 -1.28
C LEU A 23 2.16 -5.04 -0.86
N PRO A 24 2.79 -6.13 -1.32
CA PRO A 24 4.22 -6.30 -1.22
C PRO A 24 4.97 -5.07 -1.75
N ASP A 25 6.06 -4.71 -1.07
CA ASP A 25 7.03 -3.73 -1.55
C ASP A 25 7.90 -4.37 -2.64
N ASP A 26 7.25 -4.68 -3.75
CA ASP A 26 7.83 -5.38 -4.89
C ASP A 26 7.66 -4.49 -6.14
N PRO A 27 8.73 -4.27 -6.93
CA PRO A 27 8.66 -3.44 -8.14
C PRO A 27 7.80 -4.04 -9.26
N ASP A 28 7.52 -5.34 -9.21
CA ASP A 28 6.67 -6.02 -10.20
C ASP A 28 5.17 -6.03 -9.81
N GLU A 29 4.83 -5.52 -8.61
CA GLU A 29 3.44 -5.44 -8.15
C GLU A 29 2.66 -4.33 -8.90
N PRO A 30 1.41 -4.62 -9.33
CA PRO A 30 0.66 -3.73 -10.20
C PRO A 30 0.25 -2.39 -9.56
N ASP A 31 0.61 -1.27 -10.18
CA ASP A 31 0.12 0.08 -9.81
C ASP A 31 -1.36 0.35 -10.20
N VAL A 32 -2.16 -0.69 -10.43
CA VAL A 32 -3.60 -0.60 -10.74
C VAL A 32 -4.44 -0.91 -9.53
N CYS A 33 -5.54 -0.18 -9.36
CA CYS A 33 -6.53 -0.56 -8.37
C CYS A 33 -7.15 -1.94 -8.69
N GLY A 34 -6.96 -2.92 -7.82
CA GLY A 34 -7.56 -4.26 -7.94
C GLY A 34 -9.09 -4.28 -7.89
N ARG A 35 -9.74 -3.17 -7.51
CA ARG A 35 -11.21 -3.04 -7.44
C ARG A 35 -11.82 -2.40 -8.67
N CYS A 36 -11.29 -1.27 -9.12
CA CYS A 36 -11.88 -0.49 -10.23
C CYS A 36 -10.99 -0.40 -11.48
N GLY A 37 -9.78 -0.95 -11.44
CA GLY A 37 -8.83 -0.94 -12.57
C GLY A 37 -8.23 0.42 -12.91
N ARG A 38 -8.58 1.48 -12.17
CA ARG A 38 -8.03 2.84 -12.37
C ARG A 38 -6.58 2.92 -11.89
N ARG A 39 -5.80 3.75 -12.58
CA ARG A 39 -4.46 4.25 -12.19
C ARG A 39 -4.53 5.77 -11.98
N PRO A 40 -3.58 6.38 -11.24
CA PRO A 40 -2.55 5.74 -10.42
C PRO A 40 -3.06 5.37 -9.01
N LEU A 41 -2.40 4.41 -8.35
CA LEU A 41 -2.51 4.21 -6.91
C LEU A 41 -1.53 5.17 -6.20
N ARG A 42 -1.97 5.80 -5.11
CA ARG A 42 -1.14 6.69 -4.30
C ARG A 42 -0.58 5.93 -3.11
N GLU A 43 0.73 5.93 -2.93
CA GLU A 43 1.35 5.38 -1.73
C GLU A 43 1.01 6.23 -0.50
N LEU A 44 0.73 5.55 0.61
CA LEU A 44 0.54 6.14 1.93
C LEU A 44 1.86 5.95 2.69
N PRO A 45 2.75 6.96 2.67
CA PRO A 45 4.09 6.81 3.24
C PRO A 45 4.09 6.63 4.77
N ASP A 46 2.96 6.86 5.45
CA ASP A 46 2.97 6.97 6.91
C ASP A 46 1.61 6.66 7.58
N VAL A 47 1.07 5.45 7.39
CA VAL A 47 0.02 4.93 8.31
C VAL A 47 0.63 4.53 9.67
N ARG A 48 1.96 4.64 9.83
CA ARG A 48 2.65 4.60 11.12
C ARG A 48 2.79 5.98 11.76
N GLY A 49 1.91 6.92 11.39
CA GLY A 49 1.75 8.15 12.14
C GLY A 49 1.57 7.79 13.62
N SER A 50 2.56 8.19 14.42
CA SER A 50 2.68 7.97 15.87
C SER A 50 1.33 7.68 16.50
N ASP A 51 1.19 6.51 17.17
CA ASP A 51 0.04 5.97 17.92
C ASP A 51 -0.64 6.96 18.89
N ALA A 52 -1.01 8.15 18.44
CA ALA A 52 -1.72 9.17 19.20
C ALA A 52 -3.15 8.72 19.51
N TYR A 53 -3.64 7.69 18.81
CA TYR A 53 -4.88 6.99 19.15
C TYR A 53 -4.77 6.15 20.43
N PHE A 54 -3.55 5.78 20.86
CA PHE A 54 -3.29 4.99 22.07
C PHE A 54 -2.45 5.76 23.10
N SER A 55 -2.50 7.09 23.10
CA SER A 55 -1.99 7.86 24.25
C SER A 55 -2.96 7.72 25.43
N PRO A 56 -2.49 7.31 26.63
CA PRO A 56 -3.32 7.06 27.82
C PRO A 56 -3.99 8.30 28.38
#